data_AF-A0A938J8T8-F1
#
_entry.id   AF-A0A938J8T8-F1
#
_cell.length_a   1.000
_cell.length_b   1.000
_cell.length_c   1.000
_cell.angle_alpha   90.00
_cell.angle_beta   90.00
_cell.angle_gamma   90.00
#
_symmetry.space_group_name_H-M   'P 1'
#
loop_
_entity.id
_entity.type
_entity.pdbx_description
1 polymer ?
#
loop_
_entity_poly.entity_id
_entity_poly.type
_entity_poly.pdbx_seq_one_letter_code
_entity_poly.pdbx_strand_id
1 'polypeptide(L)'
;MLRELTRDCVHCGFCLPTCPTYALWREEMDSPRGRIQLMEAAIDGTLRLADGAGVEHFDRCLGCMACLTSCPSGVRYDRLIEETRHAVETSGARTAAERRQRALLFATLPYP
;
A
#
# COMPACT_ATOMS: atom_id res chain seq x y z
N MET A 1 5.73 15.25 4.35
CA MET A 1 4.69 15.00 3.33
C MET A 1 3.91 13.73 3.60
N LEU A 2 4.47 12.51 3.47
CA LEU A 2 3.72 11.26 3.70
C LEU A 2 3.02 11.18 5.08
N ARG A 3 3.71 11.59 6.16
CA ARG A 3 3.14 11.67 7.53
C ARG A 3 1.95 12.62 7.66
N GLU A 4 1.83 13.63 6.81
CA GLU A 4 0.67 14.53 6.84
C GLU A 4 -0.54 13.85 6.19
N LEU A 5 -0.32 13.18 5.06
CA LEU A 5 -1.37 12.47 4.33
C LEU A 5 -1.94 11.27 5.10
N THR A 6 -1.13 10.56 5.90
CA THR A 6 -1.65 9.44 6.72
C THR A 6 -2.56 9.95 7.84
N ARG A 7 -2.24 11.11 8.43
CA ARG A 7 -3.00 11.71 9.54
C ARG A 7 -4.40 12.19 9.15
N ASP A 8 -4.69 12.34 7.86
CA ASP A 8 -6.05 12.63 7.38
C ASP A 8 -7.01 11.44 7.64
N CYS A 9 -6.48 10.23 7.84
CA CYS A 9 -7.27 9.06 8.17
C CYS A 9 -7.72 9.11 9.64
N VAL A 10 -9.02 9.18 9.87
CA VAL A 10 -9.61 9.12 11.23
C VAL A 10 -10.04 7.70 11.64
N HIS A 11 -9.61 6.68 10.90
CA HIS A 11 -9.91 5.26 11.13
C HIS A 11 -11.41 4.90 11.20
N CYS A 12 -12.28 5.63 10.50
CA CYS A 12 -13.73 5.43 10.54
C CYS A 12 -14.24 4.14 9.85
N GLY A 13 -13.44 3.51 8.99
CA GLY A 13 -13.79 2.23 8.34
C GLY A 13 -14.72 2.32 7.11
N PHE A 14 -15.07 3.51 6.63
CA PHE A 14 -15.90 3.65 5.40
C PHE A 14 -15.27 3.04 4.14
N CYS A 15 -13.94 2.92 4.12
CA CYS A 15 -13.22 2.30 3.02
C CYS A 15 -13.30 0.76 3.00
N LEU A 16 -13.71 0.11 4.10
CA LEU A 16 -13.71 -1.36 4.24
C LEU A 16 -14.66 -2.04 3.25
N PRO A 17 -15.98 -1.76 3.25
CA PRO A 17 -16.92 -2.45 2.36
C PRO A 17 -16.65 -2.16 0.88
N THR A 18 -15.98 -1.06 0.57
CA THR A 18 -15.66 -0.64 -0.80
C THR A 18 -14.39 -1.29 -1.35
N CYS A 19 -13.49 -1.77 -0.47
CA CYS A 19 -12.23 -2.33 -0.91
C CYS A 19 -12.39 -3.80 -1.34
N PRO A 20 -12.12 -4.15 -2.61
CA PRO A 20 -12.33 -5.51 -3.09
C PRO A 20 -11.40 -6.54 -2.43
N THR A 21 -10.18 -6.13 -2.06
CA THR A 21 -9.23 -7.03 -1.38
C THR A 21 -9.67 -7.33 0.04
N TYR A 22 -10.14 -6.32 0.78
CA TYR A 22 -10.75 -6.55 2.09
C TYR A 22 -12.00 -7.44 1.98
N ALA A 23 -12.86 -7.19 0.99
CA ALA A 23 -14.07 -7.99 0.80
C ALA A 23 -13.77 -9.48 0.56
N LEU A 24 -12.68 -9.77 -0.18
CA LEU A 24 -12.22 -11.12 -0.47
C LEU A 24 -11.57 -11.79 0.74
N TRP A 25 -10.56 -11.15 1.33
CA TRP A 25 -9.70 -11.77 2.34
C TRP A 25 -10.21 -11.59 3.78
N ARG A 26 -11.02 -10.55 4.02
CA ARG A 26 -11.45 -10.09 5.35
C ARG A 26 -10.32 -9.81 6.34
N GLU A 27 -9.12 -9.64 5.83
CA GLU A 27 -7.95 -9.18 6.57
C GLU A 27 -7.95 -7.65 6.57
N GLU A 28 -7.99 -7.04 7.75
CA GLU A 28 -8.02 -5.59 7.89
C GLU A 28 -6.79 -4.92 7.28
N MET A 29 -5.63 -5.57 7.38
CA MET A 29 -4.39 -5.07 6.79
C MET A 29 -4.44 -5.02 5.25
N ASP A 30 -5.34 -5.77 4.61
CA ASP A 30 -5.65 -5.69 3.18
C ASP A 30 -6.70 -4.62 2.83
N SER A 31 -7.12 -3.80 3.79
CA SER A 31 -7.97 -2.64 3.58
C SER A 31 -7.14 -1.35 3.37
N PRO A 32 -7.72 -0.27 2.81
CA PRO A 32 -7.03 1.01 2.70
C PRO A 32 -6.66 1.57 4.07
N ARG A 33 -7.54 1.43 5.07
CA ARG A 33 -7.30 1.86 6.45
C ARG A 33 -6.18 1.06 7.12
N GLY A 34 -6.21 -0.27 7.00
CA GLY A 34 -5.15 -1.12 7.56
C GLY A 34 -3.80 -0.86 6.91
N ARG A 35 -3.77 -0.62 5.60
CA ARG A 35 -2.53 -0.20 4.91
C ARG A 35 -2.01 1.15 5.40
N ILE A 36 -2.88 2.13 5.66
CA ILE A 36 -2.46 3.40 6.28
C ILE A 36 -1.82 3.15 7.65
N GLN A 37 -2.38 2.23 8.45
CA GLN A 37 -1.76 1.83 9.72
C GLN A 37 -0.35 1.25 9.54
N LEU A 38 -0.13 0.42 8.51
CA LEU A 38 1.21 -0.09 8.17
C LEU A 38 2.14 1.02 7.72
N MET A 39 1.65 1.97 6.93
CA MET A 39 2.41 3.13 6.50
C MET A 39 2.86 3.95 7.70
N GLU A 40 1.97 4.23 8.65
CA GLU A 40 2.31 4.92 9.90
C GLU A 40 3.37 4.16 10.70
N ALA A 41 3.20 2.85 10.88
CA ALA A 41 4.19 2.02 11.55
C ALA A 41 5.57 2.07 10.84
N ALA A 42 5.58 2.10 9.51
CA ALA A 42 6.81 2.23 8.73
C ALA A 42 7.46 3.61 8.90
N ILE A 43 6.67 4.68 8.92
CA ILE A 43 7.15 6.06 9.15
C ILE A 43 7.65 6.24 10.59
N ASP A 44 7.02 5.58 11.56
CA ASP A 44 7.44 5.58 12.96
C ASP A 44 8.63 4.66 13.24
N GLY A 45 9.05 3.87 12.25
CA GLY A 45 10.19 2.94 12.36
C GLY A 45 9.88 1.69 13.19
N THR A 46 8.63 1.47 13.58
CA THR A 46 8.18 0.27 14.30
C THR A 46 7.95 -0.91 13.36
N LEU A 47 7.76 -0.63 12.06
CA LEU A 47 7.75 -1.60 10.98
C LEU A 47 8.90 -1.32 10.01
N ARG A 48 9.77 -2.31 9.79
CA ARG A 48 10.86 -2.20 8.81
C ARG A 48 10.44 -2.88 7.51
N LEU A 49 10.20 -2.08 6.45
CA LEU A 49 9.85 -2.61 5.13
C LEU A 49 10.91 -3.58 4.58
N ALA A 50 12.19 -3.30 4.86
CA ALA A 50 13.32 -4.15 4.45
C ALA A 50 13.23 -5.60 4.94
N ASP A 51 12.51 -5.84 6.04
CA ASP A 51 12.34 -7.17 6.62
C ASP A 51 11.21 -7.95 5.94
N GLY A 52 10.54 -7.36 4.93
CA GLY A 52 9.43 -7.94 4.16
C GLY A 52 8.08 -7.94 4.88
N ALA A 53 8.07 -7.63 6.18
CA ALA A 53 6.86 -7.59 6.99
C ALA A 53 5.85 -6.56 6.46
N GLY A 54 4.61 -7.00 6.23
CA GLY A 54 3.51 -6.16 5.76
C GLY A 54 3.56 -5.78 4.27
N VAL A 55 4.62 -6.15 3.54
CA VAL A 55 4.78 -5.81 2.11
C VAL A 55 3.67 -6.42 1.25
N GLU A 56 3.27 -7.65 1.56
CA GLU A 56 2.21 -8.35 0.80
C GLU A 56 0.88 -7.58 0.78
N HIS A 57 0.56 -6.86 1.84
CA HIS A 57 -0.68 -6.10 1.92
C HIS A 57 -0.70 -4.95 0.92
N PHE A 58 0.44 -4.28 0.73
CA PHE A 58 0.59 -3.24 -0.28
C PHE A 58 0.54 -3.79 -1.71
N ASP A 59 1.14 -4.97 -1.93
CA ASP A 59 1.13 -5.65 -3.23
C ASP A 59 -0.27 -6.12 -3.64
N ARG A 60 -1.07 -6.58 -2.68
CA ARG A 60 -2.46 -6.99 -2.92
C ARG A 60 -3.36 -5.83 -3.35
N CYS A 61 -2.98 -4.56 -3.09
CA CYS A 61 -3.78 -3.42 -3.50
C CYS A 61 -3.94 -3.39 -5.03
N LEU A 62 -5.19 -3.42 -5.53
CA LEU A 62 -5.43 -3.41 -6.97
C LEU A 62 -5.27 -2.03 -7.63
N GLY A 63 -5.14 -0.96 -6.84
CA GLY A 63 -5.11 0.41 -7.36
C GLY A 63 -6.44 0.87 -7.97
N CYS A 64 -7.58 0.26 -7.60
CA CYS A 64 -8.89 0.61 -8.15
C CYS A 64 -9.45 1.97 -7.67
N MET A 65 -8.84 2.57 -6.64
CA MET A 65 -9.19 3.88 -6.06
C MET A 65 -10.64 4.06 -5.59
N ALA A 66 -11.41 2.99 -5.45
CA ALA A 66 -12.77 3.05 -4.93
C ALA A 66 -12.84 3.59 -3.48
N CYS A 67 -11.75 3.48 -2.73
CA CYS A 67 -11.62 4.04 -1.39
C CYS A 67 -11.56 5.57 -1.33
N LEU A 68 -11.17 6.25 -2.41
CA LEU A 68 -11.11 7.71 -2.44
C LEU A 68 -12.52 8.32 -2.39
N THR A 69 -13.43 7.78 -3.19
CA THR A 69 -14.81 8.28 -3.29
C THR A 69 -15.66 7.92 -2.07
N SER A 70 -15.32 6.84 -1.37
CA SER A 70 -16.02 6.46 -0.14
C SER A 70 -15.49 7.12 1.12
N CYS A 71 -14.30 7.75 1.08
CA CYS A 71 -13.68 8.34 2.26
C CYS A 71 -14.31 9.72 2.59
N PRO A 72 -15.00 9.87 3.73
CA PRO A 72 -15.57 11.16 4.13
C PRO A 72 -14.49 12.17 4.55
N SER A 73 -13.32 11.70 4.97
CA SER A 73 -12.19 12.53 5.37
C SER A 73 -11.34 13.02 4.19
N GLY A 74 -11.62 12.57 2.96
CA GLY A 74 -10.89 13.01 1.77
C GLY A 74 -9.43 12.54 1.71
N VAL A 75 -9.09 11.41 2.35
CA VAL A 75 -7.72 10.87 2.37
C VAL A 75 -7.19 10.68 0.95
N ARG A 76 -6.01 11.21 0.68
CA ARG A 76 -5.28 11.09 -0.59
C ARG A 76 -4.56 9.75 -0.73
N TYR A 77 -5.35 8.68 -0.71
CA TYR A 77 -4.83 7.31 -0.74
C TYR A 77 -4.04 6.98 -2.02
N ASP A 78 -4.36 7.64 -3.14
CA ASP A 78 -3.61 7.57 -4.40
C ASP A 78 -2.11 7.86 -4.20
N ARG A 79 -1.81 8.94 -3.47
CA ARG A 79 -0.43 9.34 -3.17
C ARG A 79 0.23 8.42 -2.17
N LEU A 80 -0.51 8.03 -1.14
CA LEU A 80 -0.02 7.14 -0.09
C LEU A 80 0.45 5.80 -0.66
N ILE A 81 -0.35 5.15 -1.50
CA ILE A 81 0.01 3.82 -2.05
C ILE A 81 1.13 3.91 -3.08
N GLU A 82 1.19 4.98 -3.88
CA GLU A 82 2.26 5.21 -4.86
C GLU A 82 3.62 5.36 -4.16
N GLU A 83 3.72 6.27 -3.18
CA GLU A 83 4.95 6.50 -2.42
C GLU A 83 5.37 5.25 -1.63
N THR A 84 4.40 4.54 -1.04
CA THR A 84 4.69 3.32 -0.26
C THR A 84 5.21 2.20 -1.15
N ARG A 85 4.65 2.00 -2.34
CA ARG A 85 5.16 1.00 -3.29
C ARG A 85 6.57 1.34 -3.75
N HIS A 86 6.86 2.61 -4.00
CA HIS A 86 8.22 3.05 -4.31
C HIS A 86 9.19 2.78 -3.15
N ALA A 87 8.77 3.06 -1.91
CA ALA A 87 9.56 2.77 -0.72
C ALA A 87 9.81 1.26 -0.56
N VAL A 88 8.81 0.41 -0.79
CA VAL A 88 8.97 -1.05 -0.76
C VAL A 88 10.02 -1.51 -1.78
N GLU A 89 9.94 -1.05 -3.03
CA GLU A 89 10.89 -1.45 -4.08
C GLU A 89 12.34 -1.02 -3.79
N THR A 90 12.52 0.11 -3.10
CA THR A 90 13.85 0.65 -2.75
C THR A 90 14.36 0.21 -1.37
N SER A 91 13.50 -0.35 -0.51
CA SER A 91 13.83 -0.75 0.88
C SER A 91 14.73 -1.98 1.01
N GLY A 92 14.90 -2.75 -0.05
CA GLY A 92 15.61 -4.04 -0.01
C GLY A 92 14.73 -5.24 0.35
N ALA A 93 13.42 -5.05 0.54
CA ALA A 93 12.46 -6.11 0.86
C ALA A 93 12.40 -7.25 -0.17
N ARG A 94 12.64 -6.93 -1.44
CA ARG A 94 12.58 -7.89 -2.56
C ARG A 94 13.84 -8.74 -2.60
N THR A 95 13.70 -10.03 -2.83
CA THR A 95 14.83 -10.94 -3.10
C THR A 95 15.52 -10.60 -4.43
N ALA A 96 16.76 -11.07 -4.60
CA ALA A 96 17.48 -10.91 -5.86
C ALA A 96 16.80 -11.61 -7.06
N ALA A 97 15.98 -12.64 -6.81
CA ALA A 97 15.19 -13.30 -7.84
C ALA A 97 14.02 -12.42 -8.28
N GLU A 98 13.25 -11.87 -7.35
CA GLU A 98 12.12 -10.98 -7.64
C GLU A 98 12.55 -9.71 -8.36
N ARG A 99 13.67 -9.09 -7.93
CA ARG A 99 14.22 -7.90 -8.62
C ARG A 99 14.58 -8.21 -10.08
N ARG A 100 15.22 -9.36 -10.34
CA ARG A 100 15.56 -9.79 -11.70
C ARG A 100 14.31 -10.09 -12.53
N GLN A 101 13.32 -10.77 -11.96
CA GLN A 101 12.06 -11.04 -12.64
C GLN A 101 11.35 -9.75 -13.04
N ARG A 102 11.22 -8.78 -12.12
CA ARG A 102 10.57 -7.48 -12.41
C ARG A 102 11.34 -6.68 -13.45
N ALA A 103 12.68 -6.64 -13.35
CA ALA A 103 13.52 -6.00 -14.36
C ALA A 103 13.32 -6.60 -15.76
N LEU A 104 13.22 -7.94 -15.86
CA LEU A 104 12.95 -8.62 -17.12
C LEU A 104 11.54 -8.27 -17.65
N LEU A 105 10.53 -8.27 -16.78
CA LEU A 105 9.16 -7.89 -17.16
C LEU A 105 9.11 -6.46 -17.72
N PHE A 106 9.73 -5.49 -17.03
CA PHE A 106 9.75 -4.09 -17.48
C PHE A 106 10.62 -3.86 -18.73
N ALA A 107 11.63 -4.70 -18.98
CA ALA A 107 12.46 -4.63 -20.20
C ALA A 107 11.79 -5.26 -21.42
N THR A 108 10.83 -6.17 -21.22
CA THR A 108 10.21 -6.95 -22.31
C THR A 108 8.78 -6.55 -22.63
N LEU A 109 8.01 -6.10 -21.63
CA LEU A 109 6.63 -5.64 -21.84
C LEU A 109 6.65 -4.19 -22.34
N PRO A 110 6.10 -3.91 -23.54
CA PRO A 110 6.32 -2.64 -24.27
C PRO A 110 5.62 -1.40 -23.68
N TYR A 111 4.83 -1.55 -22.61
CA TYR A 111 4.17 -0.45 -21.89
C TYR A 111 4.06 -0.79 -20.39
N PRO A 112 5.14 -0.59 -19.60
CA PRO A 112 5.15 -0.84 -18.17
C PRO A 112 4.43 0.24 -17.35
#